data_AF-A0A3P6PD80-F1
#
_entry.id   AF-A0A3P6PD80-F1
#
_cell.length_a   1.000
_cell.length_b   1.000
_cell.length_c   1.000
_cell.angle_alpha   90.00
_cell.angle_beta   90.00
_cell.angle_gamma   90.00
#
_symmetry.space_group_name_H-M   'P 1'
#
loop_
_entity.id
_entity.type
_entity.pdbx_description
1 polymer ?
#
loop_
_entity_poly.entity_id
_entity_poly.type
_entity_poly.pdbx_seq_one_letter_code
_entity_poly.pdbx_strand_id
1 'polypeptide(L)'
;MLLCRFTKRRVALKILYFGWDYNGLARQELNKITIAERVIESFEKCRMLEDTDACSFAACGRTDKGVSALSQVLKYNHCIFLQVITLLLRSNAHSGIGVTAPEDKSVLRKHSIVPIPKVHFGLWFIRTFPKMNVLLHKSISEKRYLIVASDSEKPEIDYVLVGNRNLPADIRILAWAPVPPEFTARHSCLSRSYKYFFPASGLDLQSIKSAAKKFEGAHDFRNFCSSQVSNGVVNHERSILSVDLNVLDSSLPEG
;
A
#
# COMPACT_ATOMS: atom_id res chain seq x y z
N MET A 1 15.59 24.33 6.57
CA MET A 1 15.18 22.95 6.91
C MET A 1 14.57 23.00 8.30
N LEU A 2 13.24 22.96 8.41
CA LEU A 2 12.55 22.98 9.71
C LEU A 2 12.69 21.59 10.36
N LEU A 3 13.28 21.54 11.55
CA LEU A 3 13.41 20.32 12.35
C LEU A 3 12.03 19.85 12.81
N CYS A 4 11.79 18.55 12.71
CA CYS A 4 10.54 17.91 13.07
C CYS A 4 10.30 17.95 14.59
N ARG A 5 9.13 18.43 15.02
CA ARG A 5 8.80 18.61 16.45
C ARG A 5 8.10 17.40 17.08
N PHE A 6 7.67 16.44 16.26
CA PHE A 6 6.84 15.32 16.67
C PHE A 6 7.49 13.99 16.30
N THR A 7 7.16 12.94 17.04
CA THR A 7 7.58 11.60 16.63
C THR A 7 6.92 11.23 15.31
N LYS A 8 7.70 10.65 14.40
CA LYS A 8 7.26 10.16 13.10
C LYS A 8 7.33 8.65 13.05
N ARG A 9 6.53 8.04 12.18
CA ARG A 9 6.59 6.61 11.87
C ARG A 9 6.48 6.41 10.36
N ARG A 10 7.37 5.58 9.83
CA ARG A 10 7.26 5.06 8.48
C ARG A 10 6.20 3.97 8.44
N VAL A 11 5.17 4.18 7.64
CA VAL A 11 4.04 3.27 7.48
C VAL A 11 3.90 2.84 6.02
N ALA A 12 3.52 1.60 5.81
CA ALA A 12 2.99 1.12 4.55
C ALA A 12 1.47 1.20 4.60
N LEU A 13 0.86 1.80 3.59
CA LEU A 13 -0.58 1.91 3.40
C LEU A 13 -1.01 1.06 2.22
N LYS A 14 -2.03 0.23 2.42
CA LYS A 14 -2.72 -0.47 1.35
C LYS A 14 -3.86 0.40 0.86
N ILE A 15 -3.83 0.80 -0.41
CA ILE A 15 -4.83 1.68 -1.00
C ILE A 15 -5.60 0.97 -2.13
N LEU A 16 -6.85 1.39 -2.31
CA LEU A 16 -7.73 1.06 -3.41
C LEU A 16 -8.19 2.36 -4.05
N TYR A 17 -8.28 2.39 -5.38
CA TYR A 17 -8.80 3.54 -6.09
C TYR A 17 -9.36 3.20 -7.47
N PHE A 18 -10.35 4.00 -7.90
CA PHE A 18 -10.76 4.10 -9.29
C PHE A 18 -9.95 5.21 -9.96
N GLY A 19 -9.23 4.86 -11.03
CA GLY A 19 -8.25 5.77 -11.66
C GLY A 19 -8.80 6.65 -12.78
N TRP A 20 -10.08 6.51 -13.14
CA TRP A 20 -10.65 7.10 -14.37
C TRP A 20 -10.50 8.62 -14.45
N ASP A 21 -10.67 9.31 -13.33
CA ASP A 21 -10.58 10.77 -13.24
C ASP A 21 -9.18 11.28 -12.85
N TYR A 22 -8.18 10.40 -12.82
CA TYR A 22 -6.83 10.70 -12.33
C TYR A 22 -5.74 10.47 -13.37
N ASN A 23 -4.69 11.29 -13.30
CA ASN A 23 -3.52 11.23 -14.19
C ASN A 23 -2.47 10.23 -13.71
N GLY A 24 -2.94 9.10 -13.16
CA GLY A 24 -2.14 8.01 -12.62
C GLY A 24 -1.86 8.15 -11.12
N LEU A 25 -1.04 7.24 -10.61
CA LEU A 25 -0.70 7.21 -9.18
C LEU A 25 0.37 8.22 -8.78
N ALA A 26 1.44 8.34 -9.56
CA ALA A 26 2.63 9.08 -9.14
C ALA A 26 2.39 10.59 -9.06
N ARG A 27 3.05 11.27 -8.10
CA ARG A 27 3.06 12.74 -8.01
C ARG A 27 3.64 13.35 -9.28
N GLN A 28 3.12 14.52 -9.66
CA GLN A 28 3.53 15.28 -10.84
C GLN A 28 3.56 16.77 -10.48
N GLU A 29 4.47 17.54 -11.08
CA GLU A 29 4.63 18.97 -10.76
C GLU A 29 3.49 19.83 -11.33
N LEU A 30 3.11 19.59 -12.59
CA LEU A 30 2.13 20.40 -13.31
C LEU A 30 0.69 19.98 -13.02
N ASN A 31 0.43 18.67 -12.96
CA ASN A 31 -0.93 18.15 -12.84
C ASN A 31 -1.08 17.36 -11.53
N LYS A 32 -1.63 18.02 -10.52
CA LYS A 32 -1.81 17.43 -9.18
C LYS A 32 -3.02 16.51 -9.07
N ILE A 33 -3.78 16.29 -10.14
CA ILE A 33 -4.92 15.35 -10.14
C ILE A 33 -4.37 13.93 -10.28
N THR A 34 -3.72 13.44 -9.22
CA THR A 34 -3.12 12.11 -9.11
C THR A 34 -3.54 11.46 -7.80
N ILE A 35 -3.47 10.13 -7.74
CA ILE A 35 -3.87 9.41 -6.52
C ILE A 35 -2.93 9.74 -5.34
N ALA A 36 -1.62 9.83 -5.58
CA ALA A 36 -0.66 10.15 -4.52
C ALA A 36 -0.92 11.53 -3.91
N GLU A 37 -1.19 12.55 -4.72
CA GLU A 37 -1.51 13.90 -4.24
C GLU A 37 -2.77 13.88 -3.35
N ARG A 38 -3.86 13.22 -3.78
CA ARG A 38 -5.08 13.12 -2.96
C ARG A 38 -4.86 12.44 -1.62
N VAL A 39 -4.04 11.37 -1.59
CA VAL A 39 -3.70 10.69 -0.33
C VAL A 39 -2.84 11.59 0.56
N ILE A 40 -1.84 12.27 0.01
CA ILE A 40 -0.99 13.20 0.76
C ILE A 40 -1.80 14.36 1.32
N GLU A 41 -2.62 15.01 0.49
CA GLU A 41 -3.54 16.09 0.89
C GLU A 41 -4.48 15.65 2.03
N SER A 42 -4.96 14.40 2.00
CA SER A 42 -5.84 13.88 3.06
C SER A 42 -5.16 13.84 4.44
N PHE A 43 -3.88 13.45 4.47
CA PHE A 43 -3.07 13.41 5.68
C PHE A 43 -2.57 14.81 6.09
N GLU A 44 -2.29 15.68 5.13
CA GLU A 44 -1.94 17.08 5.37
C GLU A 44 -3.10 17.83 6.05
N LYS A 45 -4.33 17.67 5.56
CA LYS A 45 -5.55 18.25 6.18
C LYS A 45 -5.76 17.77 7.62
N CYS A 46 -5.30 16.56 7.94
CA CYS A 46 -5.32 16.01 9.29
C CYS A 46 -4.09 16.39 10.13
N ARG A 47 -3.19 17.23 9.60
CA ARG A 47 -1.91 17.62 10.22
C ARG A 47 -1.00 16.42 10.54
N MET A 48 -1.10 15.34 9.77
CA MET A 48 -0.29 14.13 9.94
C MET A 48 1.06 14.23 9.23
N LEU A 49 1.19 15.16 8.30
CA LEU A 49 2.42 15.53 7.61
C LEU A 49 2.91 16.89 8.12
N GLU A 50 4.23 17.07 8.18
CA GLU A 50 4.83 18.39 8.45
C GLU A 50 5.24 19.08 7.15
N ASP A 51 5.77 18.29 6.21
CA ASP A 51 6.22 18.73 4.90
C ASP A 51 5.82 17.65 3.89
N THR A 52 5.10 18.07 2.85
CA THR A 52 4.66 17.22 1.75
C THR A 52 5.82 16.65 0.97
N ASP A 53 6.97 17.33 0.93
CA ASP A 53 8.12 16.89 0.16
C ASP A 53 9.02 15.95 0.98
N ALA A 54 8.98 16.05 2.30
CA ALA A 54 9.66 15.14 3.22
C ALA A 54 8.92 13.81 3.48
N CYS A 55 7.73 13.60 2.89
CA CYS A 55 6.88 12.45 3.21
C CYS A 55 7.43 11.07 2.77
N SER A 56 8.58 11.03 2.07
CA SER A 56 9.24 9.80 1.60
C SER A 56 8.30 8.86 0.84
N PHE A 57 7.47 9.42 -0.05
CA PHE A 57 6.52 8.65 -0.84
C PHE A 57 7.24 7.64 -1.74
N ALA A 58 6.86 6.37 -1.62
CA ALA A 58 7.22 5.33 -2.58
C ALA A 58 6.05 4.40 -2.82
N ALA A 59 5.91 3.92 -4.05
CA ALA A 59 4.80 3.07 -4.49
C ALA A 59 5.32 1.75 -5.04
N CYS A 60 4.64 0.63 -4.77
CA CYS A 60 5.07 -0.69 -5.24
C CYS A 60 5.09 -0.80 -6.76
N GLY A 61 4.12 -0.20 -7.46
CA GLY A 61 4.11 0.02 -8.90
C GLY A 61 3.54 1.42 -9.21
N ARG A 62 3.96 2.00 -10.35
CA ARG A 62 3.27 3.17 -10.91
C ARG A 62 2.12 2.67 -11.78
N THR A 63 1.02 3.41 -11.77
CA THR A 63 -0.11 3.20 -12.66
C THR A 63 -0.26 4.42 -13.56
N ASP A 64 -0.56 4.16 -14.83
CA ASP A 64 -0.78 5.19 -15.83
C ASP A 64 -2.15 5.86 -15.63
N LYS A 65 -2.38 6.95 -16.36
CA LYS A 65 -3.66 7.66 -16.37
C LYS A 65 -4.83 6.71 -16.64
N GLY A 66 -5.90 6.84 -15.85
CA GLY A 66 -7.10 6.02 -15.99
C GLY A 66 -7.02 4.62 -15.37
N VAL A 67 -5.83 4.13 -15.01
CA VAL A 67 -5.67 2.77 -14.48
C VAL A 67 -6.13 2.72 -13.01
N SER A 68 -6.97 1.75 -12.69
CA SER A 68 -7.48 1.53 -11.32
C SER A 68 -6.66 0.49 -10.56
N ALA A 69 -6.67 0.56 -9.23
CA ALA A 69 -6.12 -0.48 -8.37
C ALA A 69 -7.19 -0.95 -7.37
N LEU A 70 -7.59 -2.21 -7.49
CA LEU A 70 -8.61 -2.82 -6.65
C LEU A 70 -7.96 -3.68 -5.55
N SER A 71 -8.71 -4.16 -4.57
CA SER A 71 -8.19 -5.11 -3.59
C SER A 71 -9.12 -6.31 -3.57
N GLN A 72 -8.86 -7.29 -4.44
CA GLN A 72 -9.56 -8.56 -4.41
C GLN A 72 -8.71 -9.59 -3.67
N VAL A 73 -9.28 -10.19 -2.63
CA VAL A 73 -8.74 -11.40 -2.00
C VAL A 73 -9.34 -12.57 -2.75
N LEU A 74 -8.56 -13.28 -3.56
CA LEU A 74 -8.99 -14.58 -4.07
C LEU A 74 -8.63 -15.67 -3.06
N LYS A 75 -9.39 -16.77 -3.08
CA LYS A 75 -9.02 -18.04 -2.41
C LYS A 75 -7.54 -18.31 -2.69
N TYR A 76 -6.77 -18.69 -1.66
CA TYR A 76 -5.31 -18.93 -1.65
C TYR A 76 -4.38 -17.77 -1.22
N ASN A 77 -4.85 -16.79 -0.42
CA ASN A 77 -4.00 -15.77 0.23
C ASN A 77 -3.17 -14.88 -0.73
N HIS A 78 -3.38 -14.97 -2.03
CA HIS A 78 -2.85 -14.03 -3.01
C HIS A 78 -3.79 -12.83 -3.10
N CYS A 79 -3.39 -11.71 -2.50
CA CYS A 79 -4.00 -10.43 -2.81
C CYS A 79 -3.56 -10.00 -4.21
N ILE A 80 -4.50 -9.91 -5.13
CA ILE A 80 -4.27 -9.42 -6.49
C ILE A 80 -4.67 -7.94 -6.50
N PHE A 81 -3.92 -7.10 -7.24
CA PHE A 81 -4.12 -5.63 -7.38
C PHE A 81 -3.66 -4.73 -6.23
N LEU A 82 -2.75 -5.18 -5.36
CA LEU A 82 -2.31 -4.31 -4.27
C LEU A 82 -1.46 -3.14 -4.76
N GLN A 83 -1.97 -1.93 -4.53
CA GLN A 83 -1.13 -0.76 -4.45
C GLN A 83 -0.76 -0.53 -2.98
N VAL A 84 0.53 -0.72 -2.68
CA VAL A 84 1.12 -0.32 -1.41
C VAL A 84 1.91 0.95 -1.65
N ILE A 85 1.68 1.93 -0.78
CA ILE A 85 2.50 3.14 -0.71
C ILE A 85 3.16 3.24 0.67
N THR A 86 4.33 3.85 0.74
CA THR A 86 4.97 4.18 2.01
C THR A 86 4.92 5.68 2.25
N LEU A 87 4.60 6.08 3.47
CA LEU A 87 4.62 7.47 3.94
C LEU A 87 5.27 7.58 5.30
N LEU A 88 5.87 8.73 5.58
CA LEU A 88 6.33 9.11 6.91
C LEU A 88 5.29 10.02 7.58
N LEU A 89 4.57 9.49 8.57
CA LEU A 89 3.44 10.17 9.23
C LEU A 89 3.74 10.43 10.71
N ARG A 90 3.06 11.39 11.35
CA ARG A 90 3.12 11.57 12.81
C ARG A 90 2.65 10.30 13.53
N SER A 91 3.24 10.03 14.69
CA SER A 91 3.04 8.82 15.48
C SER A 91 2.87 9.18 16.96
N ASN A 92 1.97 8.46 17.64
CA ASN A 92 1.87 8.54 19.11
C ASN A 92 2.92 7.65 19.79
N ALA A 93 3.44 6.64 19.10
CA ALA A 93 4.47 5.78 19.67
C ALA A 93 5.84 6.48 19.72
N HIS A 94 6.58 6.21 20.79
CA HIS A 94 7.94 6.73 21.02
C HIS A 94 9.04 5.72 20.64
N SER A 95 8.69 4.46 20.41
CA SER A 95 9.61 3.38 20.02
C SER A 95 8.92 2.35 19.12
N GLY A 96 9.70 1.47 18.50
CA GLY A 96 9.21 0.40 17.65
C GLY A 96 9.53 0.58 16.16
N ILE A 97 9.04 -0.34 15.33
CA ILE A 97 9.38 -0.42 13.91
C ILE A 97 9.00 0.88 13.17
N GLY A 98 9.98 1.46 12.47
CA GLY A 98 9.79 2.64 11.65
C GLY A 98 9.63 3.95 12.41
N VAL A 99 9.71 3.94 13.75
CA VAL A 99 9.56 5.14 14.57
C VAL A 99 10.85 5.95 14.55
N THR A 100 10.71 7.26 14.33
CA THR A 100 11.80 8.24 14.33
C THR A 100 11.46 9.33 15.34
N ALA A 101 12.26 9.44 16.39
CA ALA A 101 12.13 10.49 17.38
C ALA A 101 12.38 11.88 16.75
N PRO A 102 11.77 12.95 17.28
CA PRO A 102 12.09 14.30 16.83
C PRO A 102 13.57 14.61 17.07
N GLU A 103 14.20 15.30 16.12
CA GLU A 103 15.58 15.77 16.27
C GLU A 103 15.60 16.93 17.29
N ASP A 104 16.05 16.62 18.51
CA ASP A 104 16.13 17.59 19.59
C ASP A 104 17.44 18.39 19.52
N LYS A 105 17.36 19.73 19.48
CA LYS A 105 18.55 20.61 19.57
C LYS A 105 19.24 20.54 20.94
N SER A 106 18.67 19.84 21.93
CA SER A 106 19.16 19.85 23.32
C SER A 106 20.04 18.66 23.74
N VAL A 107 20.24 17.65 22.89
CA VAL A 107 20.90 16.38 23.29
C VAL A 107 22.24 16.15 22.58
N LEU A 108 23.21 17.03 22.84
CA LEU A 108 24.64 16.64 22.95
C LEU A 108 24.93 16.17 24.39
N ARG A 109 24.09 15.27 24.93
CA ARG A 109 24.35 14.64 26.24
C ARG A 109 24.23 13.13 26.15
N LYS A 110 25.41 12.55 25.93
CA LYS A 110 25.88 11.21 26.33
C LYS A 110 24.81 10.33 26.97
N HIS A 111 24.23 9.39 26.23
CA HIS A 111 23.67 8.18 26.87
C HIS A 111 24.02 6.93 26.06
N SER A 112 24.32 5.90 26.84
CA SER A 112 25.05 4.69 26.50
C SER A 112 24.25 3.71 25.64
N ILE A 113 24.99 2.96 24.82
CA ILE A 113 24.51 1.88 23.97
C ILE A 113 23.83 0.80 24.82
N VAL A 114 22.60 0.42 24.48
CA VAL A 114 21.90 -0.76 25.05
C VAL A 114 21.55 -1.73 23.91
N PRO A 115 21.82 -3.04 24.05
CA PRO A 115 21.69 -3.98 22.93
C PRO A 115 20.24 -4.36 22.59
N ILE A 116 19.99 -4.58 21.30
CA ILE A 116 18.71 -4.95 20.68
C ILE A 116 18.43 -6.45 20.94
N PRO A 117 17.25 -6.85 21.47
CA PRO A 117 16.90 -8.26 21.58
C PRO A 117 16.51 -8.84 20.21
N LYS A 118 16.94 -10.08 19.95
CA LYS A 118 16.65 -10.84 18.72
C LYS A 118 15.15 -11.17 18.64
N VAL A 119 14.50 -10.79 17.54
CA VAL A 119 13.06 -11.09 17.29
C VAL A 119 12.95 -12.24 16.29
N HIS A 120 12.20 -13.28 16.66
CA HIS A 120 11.88 -14.44 15.82
C HIS A 120 10.73 -14.09 14.85
N PHE A 121 10.87 -14.47 13.58
CA PHE A 121 9.82 -14.31 12.56
C PHE A 121 8.69 -15.31 12.78
N GLY A 122 7.50 -14.83 13.17
CA GLY A 122 6.26 -15.60 13.22
C GLY A 122 5.20 -14.99 12.28
N LEU A 123 4.43 -15.86 11.63
CA LEU A 123 3.39 -15.61 10.61
C LEU A 123 2.61 -14.29 10.76
N TRP A 124 2.59 -13.50 9.69
CA TRP A 124 1.77 -12.31 9.52
C TRP A 124 0.27 -12.66 9.48
N PHE A 125 -0.46 -12.41 10.57
CA PHE A 125 -1.92 -12.33 10.54
C PHE A 125 -2.35 -10.93 10.10
N ILE A 126 -2.91 -10.84 8.89
CA ILE A 126 -3.69 -9.70 8.43
C ILE A 126 -4.92 -9.63 9.34
N ARG A 127 -5.02 -8.60 10.18
CA ARG A 127 -6.25 -8.29 10.93
C ARG A 127 -7.32 -7.79 9.96
N THR A 128 -8.10 -8.70 9.40
CA THR A 128 -9.45 -8.39 8.92
C THR A 128 -10.36 -8.27 10.14
N PHE A 129 -10.83 -7.07 10.46
CA PHE A 129 -11.90 -6.90 11.46
C PHE A 129 -13.25 -7.17 10.77
N PRO A 130 -14.04 -8.18 11.18
CA PRO A 130 -15.45 -8.24 10.80
C PRO A 130 -16.23 -7.20 11.62
N LYS A 131 -17.20 -6.55 10.97
CA LYS A 131 -18.22 -5.70 11.61
C LYS A 131 -18.99 -6.51 12.66
N MET A 132 -19.23 -5.97 13.86
CA MET A 132 -20.59 -5.73 14.42
C MET A 132 -20.61 -5.31 15.90
N ASN A 133 -21.49 -4.32 16.14
CA ASN A 133 -22.35 -4.00 17.29
C ASN A 133 -22.29 -4.82 18.59
N VAL A 134 -22.11 -4.07 19.69
CA VAL A 134 -22.92 -4.00 20.93
C VAL A 134 -23.68 -5.26 21.42
N LEU A 135 -23.22 -5.72 22.59
CA LEU A 135 -23.90 -6.41 23.71
C LEU A 135 -24.74 -7.69 23.45
N LEU A 136 -24.28 -8.81 24.00
CA LEU A 136 -25.04 -9.62 24.98
C LEU A 136 -24.13 -10.66 25.64
N HIS A 137 -24.18 -10.68 26.97
CA HIS A 137 -23.43 -11.57 27.86
C HIS A 137 -24.08 -12.97 27.86
N LYS A 138 -23.31 -14.03 27.60
CA LYS A 138 -23.54 -15.36 28.20
C LYS A 138 -22.28 -16.23 28.11
N SER A 139 -21.83 -16.63 29.29
CA SER A 139 -20.82 -17.64 29.61
C SER A 139 -20.72 -18.78 28.60
N ILE A 140 -19.50 -19.10 28.15
CA ILE A 140 -18.92 -20.45 28.12
C ILE A 140 -17.41 -20.30 27.82
N SER A 141 -16.62 -20.80 28.78
CA SER A 141 -15.24 -21.31 28.71
C SER A 141 -14.46 -21.15 27.40
N GLU A 142 -13.50 -20.22 27.38
CA GLU A 142 -12.14 -20.44 26.87
C GLU A 142 -11.26 -19.24 27.28
N LYS A 143 -10.10 -19.52 27.87
CA LYS A 143 -9.21 -18.55 28.53
C LYS A 143 -8.78 -17.42 27.58
N ARG A 144 -9.44 -16.26 27.68
CA ARG A 144 -8.94 -14.98 27.15
C ARG A 144 -7.95 -14.39 28.14
N TYR A 145 -6.70 -14.27 27.73
CA TYR A 145 -5.76 -13.39 28.41
C TYR A 145 -6.24 -11.94 28.21
N LEU A 146 -6.75 -11.34 29.29
CA LEU A 146 -6.92 -9.89 29.39
C LEU A 146 -5.51 -9.30 29.47
N ILE A 147 -5.03 -8.75 28.36
CA ILE A 147 -3.93 -7.80 28.41
C ILE A 147 -4.52 -6.54 29.05
N VAL A 148 -4.32 -6.40 30.36
CA VAL A 148 -4.47 -5.10 31.02
C VAL A 148 -3.31 -4.27 30.51
N ALA A 149 -3.56 -3.47 29.47
CA ALA A 149 -2.61 -2.46 29.05
C ALA A 149 -2.44 -1.48 30.21
N SER A 150 -1.19 -1.22 30.62
CA SER A 150 -0.88 -0.16 31.58
C SER A 150 -1.39 1.17 31.03
N ASP A 151 -2.18 1.89 31.84
CA ASP A 151 -2.98 3.08 31.52
C ASP A 151 -2.20 4.36 31.09
N SER A 152 -0.95 4.26 30.64
CA SER A 152 -0.10 5.45 30.43
C SER A 152 0.38 5.72 29.00
N GLU A 153 0.07 4.89 28.01
CA GLU A 153 0.45 5.16 26.61
C GLU A 153 -0.77 5.35 25.73
N LYS A 154 -0.85 6.51 25.05
CA LYS A 154 -1.91 6.78 24.07
C LYS A 154 -1.85 5.72 22.96
N PRO A 155 -2.98 5.12 22.56
CA PRO A 155 -2.98 4.17 21.45
C PRO A 155 -2.44 4.82 20.18
N GLU A 156 -1.82 3.99 19.34
CA GLU A 156 -1.32 4.44 18.04
C GLU A 156 -2.45 5.01 17.17
N ILE A 157 -2.09 5.92 16.29
CA ILE A 157 -3.03 6.61 15.42
C ILE A 157 -3.67 5.62 14.44
N ASP A 158 -4.99 5.70 14.30
CA ASP A 158 -5.70 4.97 13.25
C ASP A 158 -5.53 5.71 11.91
N TYR A 159 -4.44 5.41 11.21
CA TYR A 159 -4.12 6.02 9.92
C TYR A 159 -5.17 5.74 8.84
N VAL A 160 -5.90 4.63 8.95
CA VAL A 160 -6.98 4.29 8.00
C VAL A 160 -8.15 5.25 8.21
N LEU A 161 -8.61 5.40 9.46
CA LEU A 161 -9.69 6.32 9.81
C LEU A 161 -9.31 7.77 9.46
N VAL A 162 -8.12 8.20 9.86
CA VAL A 162 -7.65 9.58 9.68
C VAL A 162 -7.50 9.92 8.21
N GLY A 163 -6.82 9.08 7.42
CA GLY A 163 -6.62 9.34 5.99
C GLY A 163 -7.94 9.30 5.20
N ASN A 164 -8.81 8.32 5.47
CA ASN A 164 -10.10 8.22 4.76
C ASN A 164 -11.07 9.39 5.05
N ARG A 165 -10.88 10.16 6.13
CA ARG A 165 -11.76 11.27 6.49
C ARG A 165 -11.83 12.37 5.43
N ASN A 166 -10.73 12.60 4.71
CA ASN A 166 -10.61 13.67 3.70
C ASN A 166 -10.38 13.12 2.28
N LEU A 167 -10.49 11.81 2.09
CA LEU A 167 -10.36 11.19 0.77
C LEU A 167 -11.69 11.23 0.01
N PRO A 168 -11.66 11.48 -1.31
CA PRO A 168 -12.84 11.34 -2.16
C PRO A 168 -13.33 9.89 -2.19
N ALA A 169 -14.59 9.66 -2.57
CA ALA A 169 -15.26 8.35 -2.42
C ALA A 169 -14.59 7.20 -3.22
N ASP A 170 -13.93 7.58 -4.30
CA ASP A 170 -13.21 6.74 -5.26
C ASP A 170 -11.80 6.34 -4.81
N ILE A 171 -11.29 6.84 -3.67
CA ILE A 171 -10.00 6.45 -3.10
C ILE A 171 -10.20 6.00 -1.65
N ARG A 172 -9.68 4.82 -1.30
CA ARG A 172 -9.78 4.28 0.07
C ARG A 172 -8.46 3.68 0.53
N ILE A 173 -8.08 4.02 1.76
CA ILE A 173 -7.05 3.30 2.52
C ILE A 173 -7.75 2.13 3.19
N LEU A 174 -7.23 0.92 2.97
CA LEU A 174 -7.82 -0.33 3.46
C LEU A 174 -7.13 -0.86 4.70
N ALA A 175 -5.82 -0.65 4.79
CA ALA A 175 -5.00 -1.13 5.90
C ALA A 175 -3.70 -0.35 5.98
N TRP A 176 -3.03 -0.45 7.12
CA TRP A 176 -1.69 0.07 7.33
C TRP A 176 -0.82 -0.90 8.13
N ALA A 177 0.50 -0.78 8.00
CA ALA A 177 1.46 -1.48 8.84
C ALA A 177 2.73 -0.63 9.09
N PRO A 178 3.38 -0.75 10.25
CA PRO A 178 4.68 -0.13 10.48
C PRO A 178 5.75 -0.84 9.63
N VAL A 179 6.71 -0.09 9.09
CA VAL A 179 7.81 -0.66 8.27
C VAL A 179 9.16 -0.05 8.65
N PRO A 180 10.26 -0.81 8.52
CA PRO A 180 11.61 -0.30 8.80
C PRO A 180 11.95 0.95 7.97
N PRO A 181 12.82 1.85 8.46
CA PRO A 181 13.25 3.04 7.71
C PRO A 181 13.78 2.74 6.30
N GLU A 182 14.41 1.58 6.11
CA GLU A 182 15.01 1.12 4.86
C GLU A 182 13.99 0.52 3.89
N PHE A 183 12.77 0.22 4.37
CA PHE A 183 11.72 -0.37 3.54
C PHE A 183 11.19 0.65 2.53
N THR A 184 11.11 0.23 1.28
CA THR A 184 10.44 0.98 0.22
C THR A 184 9.45 0.06 -0.48
N ALA A 185 8.22 0.51 -0.69
CA ALA A 185 7.22 -0.29 -1.39
C ALA A 185 7.70 -0.73 -2.78
N ARG A 186 8.52 0.11 -3.44
CA ARG A 186 9.04 -0.16 -4.78
C ARG A 186 10.05 -1.31 -4.83
N HIS A 187 11.10 -1.27 -3.99
CA HIS A 187 12.19 -2.24 -4.06
C HIS A 187 11.89 -3.52 -3.28
N SER A 188 10.98 -3.47 -2.31
CA SER A 188 10.53 -4.65 -1.57
C SER A 188 9.41 -5.42 -2.28
N CYS A 189 8.90 -4.93 -3.41
CA CYS A 189 7.88 -5.61 -4.20
C CYS A 189 8.48 -6.75 -5.03
N LEU A 190 8.07 -7.99 -4.76
CA LEU A 190 8.57 -9.19 -5.46
C LEU A 190 7.90 -9.43 -6.80
N SER A 191 6.58 -9.25 -6.87
CA SER A 191 5.79 -9.49 -8.08
C SER A 191 4.52 -8.64 -8.07
N ARG A 192 3.90 -8.50 -9.24
CA ARG A 192 2.65 -7.77 -9.43
C ARG A 192 1.72 -8.58 -10.31
N SER A 193 0.43 -8.43 -10.08
CA SER A 193 -0.61 -9.10 -10.87
C SER A 193 -1.58 -8.06 -11.40
N TYR A 194 -1.87 -8.15 -12.70
CA TYR A 194 -2.75 -7.24 -13.43
C TYR A 194 -3.91 -8.03 -14.06
N LYS A 195 -5.06 -7.38 -14.27
CA LYS A 195 -6.26 -7.94 -14.91
C LYS A 195 -6.85 -6.83 -15.75
N TYR A 196 -7.09 -7.19 -16.99
CA TYR A 196 -7.70 -6.33 -17.98
C TYR A 196 -9.09 -6.86 -18.25
N PHE A 197 -10.04 -5.95 -18.30
CA PHE A 197 -11.42 -6.23 -18.70
C PHE A 197 -11.63 -5.57 -20.05
N PHE A 198 -12.06 -6.35 -21.04
CA PHE A 198 -12.34 -5.84 -22.38
C PHE A 198 -13.49 -6.66 -23.01
N PRO A 199 -14.30 -6.04 -23.89
CA PRO A 199 -15.34 -6.75 -24.62
C PRO A 199 -14.75 -7.88 -25.47
N ALA A 200 -15.41 -9.04 -25.46
CA ALA A 200 -14.96 -10.20 -26.22
C ALA A 200 -15.25 -10.12 -27.74
N SER A 201 -15.86 -9.04 -28.22
CA SER A 201 -16.47 -8.88 -29.55
C SER A 201 -15.69 -9.51 -30.71
N GLY A 202 -16.08 -10.72 -31.11
CA GLY A 202 -15.49 -11.46 -32.24
C GLY A 202 -14.05 -11.96 -32.03
N LEU A 203 -13.54 -11.92 -30.80
CA LEU A 203 -12.18 -12.35 -30.48
C LEU A 203 -12.08 -13.88 -30.42
N ASP A 204 -11.09 -14.44 -31.11
CA ASP A 204 -10.73 -15.86 -30.98
C ASP A 204 -10.03 -16.11 -29.65
N LEU A 205 -10.83 -16.55 -28.66
CA LEU A 205 -10.35 -16.80 -27.31
C LEU A 205 -9.32 -17.93 -27.23
N GLN A 206 -9.35 -18.90 -28.16
CA GLN A 206 -8.39 -20.02 -28.15
C GLN A 206 -7.03 -19.57 -28.67
N SER A 207 -7.02 -18.79 -29.75
CA SER A 207 -5.78 -18.16 -30.24
C SER A 207 -5.19 -17.20 -29.20
N ILE A 208 -6.02 -16.38 -28.53
CA ILE A 208 -5.54 -15.49 -27.46
C ILE A 208 -4.94 -16.30 -26.30
N LYS A 209 -5.62 -17.35 -25.82
CA LYS A 209 -5.08 -18.22 -24.76
C LYS A 209 -3.75 -18.84 -25.15
N SER A 210 -3.68 -19.40 -26.37
CA SER A 210 -2.47 -20.04 -26.89
C SER A 210 -1.31 -19.05 -27.06
N ALA A 211 -1.59 -17.83 -27.54
CA ALA A 211 -0.60 -16.77 -27.65
C ALA A 211 -0.15 -16.25 -26.28
N ALA A 212 -1.09 -16.04 -25.36
CA ALA A 212 -0.83 -15.54 -24.01
C ALA A 212 0.11 -16.47 -23.22
N LYS A 213 -0.05 -17.80 -23.34
CA LYS A 213 0.83 -18.76 -22.67
C LYS A 213 2.28 -18.70 -23.16
N LYS A 214 2.54 -18.23 -24.38
CA LYS A 214 3.93 -18.02 -24.87
C LYS A 214 4.66 -16.90 -24.14
N PHE A 215 3.95 -16.02 -23.45
CA PHE A 215 4.56 -14.97 -22.64
C PHE A 215 5.08 -15.47 -21.29
N GLU A 216 4.63 -16.63 -20.80
CA GLU A 216 5.11 -17.19 -19.52
C GLU A 216 6.61 -17.54 -19.60
N GLY A 217 7.33 -17.31 -18.52
CA GLY A 217 8.79 -17.45 -18.46
C GLY A 217 9.53 -16.12 -18.61
N ALA A 218 10.84 -16.19 -18.82
CA ALA A 218 11.73 -15.04 -18.95
C ALA A 218 11.99 -14.72 -20.42
N HIS A 219 11.68 -13.49 -20.85
CA HIS A 219 11.85 -13.04 -22.23
C HIS A 219 12.32 -11.59 -22.29
N ASP A 220 12.90 -11.19 -23.43
CA ASP A 220 13.16 -9.79 -23.77
C ASP A 220 11.88 -9.13 -24.30
N PHE A 221 11.33 -8.18 -23.54
CA PHE A 221 10.10 -7.47 -23.87
C PHE A 221 10.34 -6.07 -24.46
N ARG A 222 11.50 -5.82 -25.08
CA ARG A 222 11.81 -4.48 -25.65
C ARG A 222 10.75 -3.95 -26.61
N ASN A 223 10.16 -4.82 -27.44
CA ASN A 223 9.13 -4.45 -28.42
C ASN A 223 7.76 -4.15 -27.79
N PHE A 224 7.58 -4.49 -26.50
CA PHE A 224 6.39 -4.17 -25.71
C PHE A 224 6.61 -2.94 -24.82
N CYS A 225 7.79 -2.31 -24.88
CA CYS A 225 8.09 -1.07 -24.19
C CYS A 225 7.93 0.11 -25.17
N SER A 226 7.50 1.27 -24.67
CA SER A 226 7.57 2.50 -25.46
C SER A 226 9.02 2.77 -25.86
N SER A 227 9.23 3.18 -27.12
CA SER A 227 10.54 3.46 -27.71
C SER A 227 11.27 4.67 -27.13
N GLN A 228 10.75 5.30 -26.06
CA GLN A 228 11.35 6.46 -25.42
C GLN A 228 12.67 6.08 -24.73
N VAL A 229 13.77 6.24 -25.49
CA VAL A 229 15.17 6.02 -25.10
C VAL A 229 15.61 6.93 -23.94
N SER A 230 14.88 8.01 -23.65
CA SER A 230 15.25 9.03 -22.66
C SER A 230 15.20 8.56 -21.19
N ASN A 231 14.56 7.43 -20.89
CA ASN A 231 14.37 6.96 -19.51
C ASN A 231 15.54 6.12 -18.97
N GLY A 232 16.60 5.90 -19.76
CA GLY A 232 17.81 5.17 -19.33
C GLY A 232 17.59 3.68 -19.02
N VAL A 233 16.44 3.11 -19.38
CA VAL A 233 16.15 1.69 -19.18
C VAL A 233 16.81 0.90 -20.30
N VAL A 234 17.88 0.19 -19.96
CA VAL A 234 18.62 -0.68 -20.88
C VAL A 234 18.23 -2.15 -20.78
N ASN A 235 17.64 -2.55 -19.64
CA ASN A 235 17.22 -3.93 -19.39
C ASN A 235 15.70 -4.09 -19.59
N HIS A 236 15.34 -4.87 -20.61
CA HIS A 236 13.97 -5.21 -20.99
C HIS A 236 13.59 -6.65 -20.68
N GLU A 237 14.49 -7.43 -20.06
CA GLU A 237 14.17 -8.80 -19.64
C GLU A 237 13.17 -8.77 -18.49
N ARG A 238 12.06 -9.49 -18.65
CA ARG A 238 11.03 -9.64 -17.62
C ARG A 238 10.63 -11.10 -17.53
N SER A 239 10.21 -11.51 -16.34
CA SER A 239 9.63 -12.84 -16.11
C SER A 239 8.13 -12.71 -15.84
N ILE A 240 7.33 -13.40 -16.63
CA ILE A 240 5.89 -13.52 -16.43
C ILE A 240 5.62 -14.87 -15.78
N LEU A 241 5.07 -14.82 -14.56
CA LEU A 241 4.82 -16.01 -13.75
C LEU A 241 3.61 -16.81 -14.25
N SER A 242 2.58 -16.13 -14.74
CA SER A 242 1.33 -16.74 -15.21
C SER A 242 0.51 -15.71 -16.00
N VAL A 243 -0.15 -16.17 -17.05
CA VAL A 243 -1.18 -15.41 -17.79
C VAL A 243 -2.41 -16.28 -18.00
N ASP A 244 -3.57 -15.79 -17.59
CA ASP A 244 -4.83 -16.49 -17.73
C ASP A 244 -5.90 -15.57 -18.35
N LEU A 245 -6.77 -16.18 -19.17
CA LEU A 245 -7.92 -15.53 -19.78
C LEU A 245 -9.20 -16.23 -19.33
N ASN A 246 -10.08 -15.44 -18.71
CA ASN A 246 -11.37 -15.90 -18.20
C ASN A 246 -12.49 -15.10 -18.86
N VAL A 247 -13.50 -15.80 -19.38
CA VAL A 247 -14.75 -15.19 -19.81
C VAL A 247 -15.59 -14.93 -18.58
N LEU A 248 -16.14 -13.72 -18.49
CA LEU A 248 -17.08 -13.37 -17.42
C LEU A 248 -18.48 -13.49 -18.02
N ASP A 249 -19.28 -14.40 -17.47
CA ASP A 249 -20.69 -14.47 -17.84
C ASP A 249 -21.40 -13.21 -17.35
N SER A 250 -22.25 -12.65 -18.20
CA SER A 250 -23.04 -11.45 -17.95
C SER A 250 -24.14 -11.63 -16.88
N SER A 251 -24.27 -12.83 -16.31
CA SER A 251 -25.30 -13.17 -15.31
C SER A 251 -24.93 -12.75 -13.89
N LEU A 252 -24.35 -11.57 -13.70
CA LEU A 252 -24.29 -10.95 -12.38
C LEU A 252 -25.61 -10.23 -12.15
N PRO A 253 -26.29 -10.41 -11.00
CA PRO A 253 -27.54 -9.72 -10.71
C PRO A 253 -27.27 -8.22 -10.72
N GLU A 254 -28.11 -7.48 -11.46
CA GLU A 254 -28.20 -6.02 -11.34
C GLU A 254 -28.43 -5.71 -9.85
N GLY A 255 -27.41 -5.11 -9.23
CA GLY A 255 -27.45 -4.67 -7.84
C GLY A 255 -27.85 -3.21 -7.74
#